data_AF-A0A953I7R0-F1
#
_entry.id   AF-A0A953I7R0-F1
#
_cell.length_a   1.000
_cell.length_b   1.000
_cell.length_c   1.000
_cell.angle_alpha   90.00
_cell.angle_beta   90.00
_cell.angle_gamma   90.00
#
_symmetry.space_group_name_H-M   'P 1'
#
loop_
_entity.id
_entity.type
_entity.pdbx_description
1 polymer ?
#
loop_
_entity_poly.entity_id
_entity_poly.type
_entity_poly.pdbx_seq_one_letter_code
_entity_poly.pdbx_strand_id
1 'polypeptide(L)'
;MNAVPVTDGLYETRWPPGLHPAGPAAAGFDPDRLEAAIRLLEQEIAAERLPGAVVVIARDGAVAAHRALGWAAVYPRRRPMTPGTLFDLASLTKVMATLP
;
A
#
# COMPACT_ATOMS: atom_id res chain seq x y z
N MET A 1 0.94 -23.09 3.94
CA MET A 1 0.68 -21.79 3.27
C MET A 1 1.79 -20.86 3.73
N ASN A 2 2.65 -20.39 2.83
CA ASN A 2 3.71 -19.46 3.23
C ASN A 2 3.06 -18.11 3.55
N ALA A 3 3.40 -17.53 4.70
CA ALA A 3 2.87 -16.24 5.11
C ALA A 3 3.20 -15.18 4.04
N VAL A 4 2.19 -14.42 3.63
CA VAL A 4 2.37 -13.25 2.78
C VAL A 4 3.19 -12.24 3.59
N PRO A 5 4.35 -11.75 3.09
CA PRO A 5 5.10 -10.73 3.80
C PRO A 5 4.27 -9.44 3.82
N VAL A 6 4.12 -8.85 5.00
CA VAL A 6 3.40 -7.59 5.20
C VAL A 6 4.31 -6.63 5.96
N THR A 7 4.40 -5.40 5.48
CA THR A 7 5.19 -4.32 6.10
C THR A 7 4.30 -3.10 6.28
N ASP A 8 4.28 -2.55 7.49
CA ASP A 8 3.63 -1.28 7.81
C ASP A 8 4.58 -0.12 7.54
N GLY A 9 4.19 0.78 6.63
CA GLY A 9 4.96 1.98 6.30
C GLY A 9 4.43 3.26 6.93
N LEU A 10 3.38 3.21 7.74
CA LEU A 10 2.60 4.40 8.12
C LEU A 10 3.46 5.44 8.85
N TYR A 11 4.16 5.02 9.90
CA TYR A 11 4.98 5.91 10.73
C TYR A 11 6.45 5.97 10.28
N GLU A 12 6.89 5.06 9.41
CA GLU A 12 8.25 5.03 8.88
C GLU A 12 8.42 5.94 7.65
N THR A 13 7.33 6.20 6.93
CA THR A 13 7.35 7.02 5.73
C THR A 13 7.50 8.50 6.07
N ARG A 14 8.44 9.17 5.41
CA ARG A 14 8.52 10.63 5.42
C ARG A 14 7.47 11.21 4.49
N TRP A 15 6.34 11.62 5.05
CA TRP A 15 5.23 12.21 4.30
C TRP A 15 5.57 13.62 3.77
N PRO A 16 5.09 13.98 2.57
CA PRO A 16 5.23 15.34 2.06
C PRO A 16 4.37 16.33 2.87
N PRO A 17 4.64 17.65 2.77
CA PRO A 17 3.81 18.66 3.42
C PRO A 17 2.32 18.48 3.09
N GLY A 18 1.48 18.60 4.12
CA GLY A 18 0.03 18.38 4.00
C GLY A 18 -0.43 16.95 4.25
N LEU A 19 0.48 15.96 4.29
CA LEU A 19 0.19 14.59 4.72
C LEU A 19 0.87 14.27 6.06
N HIS A 20 0.16 13.62 6.98
CA HIS A 20 0.70 13.17 8.26
C HIS A 20 0.08 11.83 8.67
N PRO A 21 0.82 10.95 9.36
CA PRO A 21 0.30 9.66 9.79
C PRO A 21 -0.66 9.86 10.96
N ALA A 22 -1.86 9.27 10.87
CA ALA A 22 -2.89 9.41 11.89
C ALA A 22 -3.52 8.07 12.30
N GLY A 23 -3.49 7.07 11.41
CA GLY A 23 -4.19 5.80 11.60
C GLY A 23 -5.69 5.92 11.26
N PRO A 24 -6.43 4.80 11.19
CA PRO A 24 -7.76 4.76 10.60
C PRO A 24 -8.79 5.65 11.29
N ALA A 25 -8.94 5.51 12.62
CA ALA A 25 -9.95 6.25 13.38
C ALA A 25 -9.72 7.77 13.33
N ALA A 26 -8.48 8.21 13.51
CA ALA A 26 -8.13 9.64 13.48
C ALA A 26 -8.27 10.26 12.08
N ALA A 27 -8.09 9.47 11.03
CA ALA A 27 -8.37 9.88 9.66
C ALA A 27 -9.86 9.77 9.27
N GLY A 28 -10.75 9.43 10.21
CA GLY A 28 -12.19 9.36 9.99
C GLY A 28 -12.66 8.11 9.23
N PHE A 29 -11.92 7.01 9.35
CA PHE A 29 -12.30 5.69 8.83
C PHE A 29 -12.67 4.73 9.97
N ASP A 30 -13.55 3.78 9.65
CA ASP A 30 -13.80 2.61 10.48
C ASP A 30 -12.57 1.68 10.43
N PRO A 31 -11.88 1.43 11.56
CA PRO A 31 -10.67 0.61 11.58
C PRO A 31 -10.90 -0.82 11.11
N ASP A 32 -12.02 -1.45 11.49
CA ASP A 32 -12.30 -2.85 11.18
C ASP A 32 -12.62 -3.03 9.70
N ARG A 33 -13.35 -2.09 9.10
CA ARG A 33 -13.64 -2.11 7.66
C ARG A 33 -12.40 -1.82 6.82
N LEU A 34 -11.55 -0.89 7.26
CA LEU A 34 -10.29 -0.62 6.57
C LEU A 34 -9.37 -1.85 6.62
N GLU A 35 -9.27 -2.49 7.78
CA GLU A 35 -8.49 -3.73 7.94
C GLU A 35 -9.08 -4.87 7.10
N ALA A 36 -10.40 -4.98 7.00
CA ALA A 36 -11.04 -5.96 6.12
C ALA A 36 -10.68 -5.76 4.64
N ALA A 37 -10.53 -4.50 4.19
CA ALA A 37 -10.10 -4.20 2.82
C ALA A 37 -8.63 -4.59 2.59
N ILE A 38 -7.75 -4.39 3.58
CA ILE A 38 -6.34 -4.83 3.50
C ILE A 38 -6.27 -6.36 3.46
N ARG A 39 -7.03 -7.06 4.32
CA ARG A 39 -7.09 -8.52 4.32
C ARG A 39 -7.58 -9.11 2.99
N LEU A 40 -8.47 -8.42 2.28
CA LEU A 40 -8.87 -8.85 0.94
C LEU A 40 -7.64 -8.94 0.01
N LEU A 41 -6.77 -7.93 0.01
CA LEU A 41 -5.55 -7.96 -0.80
C LEU A 41 -4.61 -9.10 -0.38
N GLU A 42 -4.47 -9.37 0.93
CA GLU A 42 -3.69 -10.51 1.42
C GLU A 42 -4.23 -11.84 0.88
N GLN A 43 -5.55 -12.01 0.86
CA GLN A 43 -6.21 -13.21 0.33
C GLN A 43 -5.97 -13.39 -1.17
N GLU A 44 -6.05 -12.29 -1.94
CA GLU A 44 -5.79 -12.32 -3.37
C GLU A 44 -4.32 -12.65 -3.70
N ILE A 45 -3.38 -12.16 -2.89
CA ILE A 45 -1.95 -12.50 -2.99
C ILE A 45 -1.71 -13.96 -2.60
N ALA A 46 -2.32 -14.42 -1.51
CA ALA A 46 -2.24 -15.82 -1.08
C ALA A 46 -2.83 -16.79 -2.12
N ALA A 47 -3.83 -16.33 -2.87
CA ALA A 47 -4.42 -17.06 -3.99
C ALA A 47 -3.63 -16.92 -5.31
N GLU A 48 -2.43 -16.31 -5.28
CA GLU A 48 -1.54 -16.11 -6.43
C GLU A 48 -2.16 -15.31 -7.59
N ARG A 49 -3.23 -14.54 -7.34
CA ARG A 49 -3.88 -13.69 -8.34
C ARG A 49 -3.15 -12.37 -8.56
N LEU A 50 -2.38 -11.92 -7.57
CA LEU A 50 -1.39 -10.86 -7.71
C LEU A 50 -0.12 -11.21 -6.94
N PRO A 51 1.07 -10.77 -7.42
CA PRO A 51 2.32 -11.03 -6.73
C PRO A 51 2.44 -10.24 -5.42
N GLY A 52 1.92 -9.02 -5.38
CA GLY A 52 1.98 -8.12 -4.23
C GLY A 52 1.37 -6.75 -4.55
N ALA A 53 1.23 -5.90 -3.53
CA ALA A 53 0.68 -4.55 -3.65
C ALA A 53 1.26 -3.60 -2.59
N VAL A 54 1.24 -2.29 -2.87
CA VAL A 54 1.42 -1.24 -1.87
C VAL A 54 0.15 -0.38 -1.84
N VAL A 55 -0.38 -0.12 -0.65
CA VAL A 55 -1.61 0.63 -0.44
C VAL A 55 -1.33 1.82 0.46
N VAL A 56 -1.82 2.99 0.05
CA VAL A 56 -1.88 4.21 0.87
C VAL A 56 -3.33 4.69 0.90
N ILE A 57 -3.87 4.94 2.09
CA ILE A 57 -5.22 5.50 2.30
C ILE A 57 -5.08 6.78 3.11
N ALA A 58 -5.62 7.89 2.61
CA ALA A 58 -5.57 9.18 3.29
C ALA A 58 -6.88 9.95 3.11
N ARG A 59 -7.21 10.79 4.08
CA ARG A 59 -8.35 11.69 4.07
C ARG A 59 -7.98 12.99 4.79
N ASP A 60 -8.26 14.13 4.17
CA ASP A 60 -8.07 15.47 4.76
C ASP A 60 -6.65 15.67 5.36
N GLY A 61 -5.63 15.16 4.67
CA GLY A 61 -4.24 15.23 5.12
C GLY A 61 -3.82 14.13 6.11
N ALA A 62 -4.77 13.43 6.72
CA ALA A 62 -4.51 12.34 7.66
C ALA A 62 -4.38 11.00 6.92
N VAL A 63 -3.21 10.36 7.01
CA VAL A 63 -2.96 9.05 6.43
C VAL A 63 -3.44 7.97 7.40
N ALA A 64 -4.43 7.21 6.93
CA ALA A 64 -5.08 6.14 7.67
C ALA A 64 -4.28 4.84 7.66
N ALA A 65 -3.65 4.51 6.53
CA ALA A 65 -2.87 3.30 6.36
C ALA A 65 -1.82 3.45 5.26
N HIS A 66 -0.69 2.78 5.47
CA HIS A 66 0.33 2.53 4.45
C HIS A 66 0.84 1.10 4.63
N ARG A 67 0.56 0.21 3.66
CA ARG A 67 0.90 -1.23 3.76
C ARG A 67 1.56 -1.71 2.48
N ALA A 68 2.63 -2.45 2.61
CA ALA A 68 3.20 -3.25 1.53
C ALA A 68 2.91 -4.73 1.80
N LEU A 69 2.36 -5.42 0.81
CA LEU A 69 1.93 -6.81 0.91
C LEU A 69 2.53 -7.63 -0.22
N GLY A 70 2.97 -8.85 0.08
CA GLY A 70 3.44 -9.80 -0.93
C GLY A 70 4.81 -9.47 -1.51
N TRP A 71 4.99 -9.76 -2.79
CA TRP A 71 6.29 -9.79 -3.45
C TRP A 71 6.38 -8.73 -4.54
N ALA A 72 7.43 -7.92 -4.52
CA ALA A 72 7.78 -6.99 -5.58
C ALA A 72 8.33 -7.69 -6.84
N ALA A 73 8.86 -8.90 -6.69
CA ALA A 73 9.24 -9.78 -7.79
C ALA A 73 9.05 -11.23 -7.36
N VAL A 74 8.53 -12.08 -8.25
CA VAL A 74 8.43 -13.53 -8.04
C VAL A 74 9.46 -14.31 -8.86
N TYR A 75 9.95 -13.72 -9.96
CA TYR A 75 11.00 -14.25 -10.83
C TYR A 75 12.06 -13.17 -11.10
N PRO A 76 13.36 -13.50 -11.24
CA PRO A 76 13.96 -14.84 -11.07
C PRO A 76 14.11 -15.25 -9.60
N ARG A 77 13.97 -14.32 -8.66
CA ARG A 77 13.99 -14.57 -7.22
C ARG A 77 12.87 -13.79 -6.55
N ARG A 78 12.28 -14.38 -5.51
CA ARG A 78 11.29 -13.71 -4.68
C ARG A 78 11.92 -12.55 -3.92
N ARG A 79 11.39 -11.34 -4.10
CA ARG A 79 11.79 -10.13 -3.38
C ARG A 79 10.56 -9.55 -2.66
N PRO A 80 10.62 -9.34 -1.34
CA PRO A 80 9.46 -8.81 -0.60
C PRO A 80 9.10 -7.41 -1.09
N MET A 81 7.80 -7.11 -1.04
CA MET A 81 7.29 -5.77 -1.26
C MET A 81 7.69 -4.87 -0.09
N THR A 82 8.04 -3.62 -0.40
CA THR A 82 8.33 -2.60 0.61
C THR A 82 7.52 -1.34 0.30
N PRO A 83 7.23 -0.48 1.30
CA PRO A 83 6.57 0.80 1.07
C PRO A 83 7.25 1.69 0.02
N GLY A 84 8.59 1.58 -0.11
CA GLY A 84 9.39 2.30 -1.10
C GLY A 84 9.63 1.55 -2.41
N THR A 85 8.88 0.49 -2.71
CA THR A 85 9.06 -0.24 -3.97
C THR A 85 8.65 0.64 -5.15
N LEU A 86 9.52 0.72 -6.16
CA LEU A 86 9.25 1.44 -7.40
C LEU A 86 8.37 0.60 -8.34
N PHE A 87 7.36 1.23 -8.91
CA PHE A 87 6.46 0.66 -9.91
C PHE A 87 6.57 1.46 -11.22
N ASP A 88 6.41 0.79 -12.34
CA ASP A 88 6.18 1.47 -13.62
C ASP A 88 4.80 2.13 -13.58
N LEU A 89 4.76 3.44 -13.79
CA LEU A 89 3.51 4.21 -13.79
C LEU A 89 2.63 3.85 -14.99
N ALA A 90 3.22 3.37 -16.09
CA ALA A 90 2.51 3.04 -17.32
C ALA A 90 1.50 4.14 -17.70
N SER A 91 0.21 3.82 -17.72
CA SER A 91 -0.83 4.78 -18.08
C SER A 91 -1.11 5.85 -17.03
N LEU A 92 -0.66 5.71 -15.77
CA LEU A 92 -0.73 6.78 -14.78
C LEU A 92 0.06 8.02 -15.23
N THR A 93 1.09 7.83 -16.05
CA THR A 93 1.86 8.91 -16.68
C THR A 93 0.95 9.93 -17.38
N LYS A 94 -0.20 9.50 -17.95
CA LYS A 94 -1.15 10.41 -18.61
C LYS A 94 -1.58 11.54 -17.69
N VAL A 95 -2.00 11.20 -16.47
CA VAL A 95 -2.47 12.18 -15.48
C VAL A 95 -1.27 12.93 -14.89
N MET A 96 -0.20 12.20 -14.57
CA MET A 96 0.98 12.78 -13.92
C MET A 96 1.73 13.80 -14.80
N ALA A 97 1.73 13.64 -16.13
CA ALA A 97 2.46 14.51 -17.05
C ALA A 97 1.67 15.75 -17.50
N THR A 98 0.34 15.77 -17.30
CA THR A 98 -0.52 16.85 -17.83
C THR A 98 -1.10 17.76 -16.76
N LEU A 99 -1.03 17.38 -15.49
CA LEU A 99 -1.43 18.26 -14.40
C LEU A 99 -0.33 19.33 -14.17
N PRO A 100 -0.71 20.60 -13.93
CA PRO A 100 0.22 21.71 -13.75
C PRO A 100 1.06 21.61 -12.46
#